data_AF-A0A0T8TKC2-F1
#
_entry.id   AF-A0A0T8TKC2-F1
#
_cell.length_a   1.000
_cell.length_b   1.000
_cell.length_c   1.000
_cell.angle_alpha   90.00
_cell.angle_beta   90.00
_cell.angle_gamma   90.00
#
_symmetry.space_group_name_H-M   'P 1'
#
loop_
_entity.id
_entity.type
_entity.pdbx_description
1 polymer ?
#
loop_
_entity_poly.entity_id
_entity_poly.type
_entity_poly.pdbx_seq_one_letter_code
_entity_poly.pdbx_strand_id
1 'polypeptide(L)'
;MKKQNLFKISNNVQEYSNAFNTMGLNFQGEIPIFVDHKREDLLHNIKRINNEYSECYKTTPIYQCDAGITLSSDLEFYKNCRLFCKKWVTSLNEMINIENLVVIGLYKDFSQYKILTILEYCKKNNIELYILTGRDLSSLSWMIGKQFYSKSEKEVRKAVFSHKKLNEFSETKNKWDIFDIKRLENENIKNLLEEKSWSELVFHGHGKEDHLNLADFTLHGFNKLIPQQEKFAPSWGHQGQSFFKDESKAIRISSINVETLFLLSCSNFPFNDCRLYDSRFNLTLDAIDGIARNIVASIAVQSIDNPEIYEIFSDSNLTNIGTKLHNKLNDVQPFVSIVNIGLPNTRKVDQSLENINGIVRLTQSSKMILSRLASYVSSGLLSSEHEVKKLSNNVLADYMQMTRRGTYGVTEEKYLNFEQNLINRVNPISKKIAEIMIQNQNDELFEFDRYNIFRSIIDESSIFKKICCCGSSGVGCNYIPETNNLFNINSFYCYRCGDKNTSMTGMPEVDFMCDNYDRERLRIKYKIVITPQHRGDVYLGVQLPTYVEKSSNTSPELKRIRFKNIGTKVVEGEICFNEDTLLQSYYLKLFIIQNGGIAISRCFFNLINNCEGKFEKI
;
A
#
# COMPACT_ATOMS: atom_id res chain seq x y z
N MET A 1 -48.27 17.55 14.40
CA MET A 1 -47.79 17.78 13.02
C MET A 1 -48.29 16.63 12.15
N LYS A 2 -48.85 16.89 10.96
CA LYS A 2 -49.27 15.81 10.04
C LYS A 2 -48.00 15.10 9.53
N LYS A 3 -47.95 13.78 9.65
CA LYS A 3 -46.90 12.92 9.10
C LYS A 3 -46.87 13.14 7.59
N GLN A 4 -45.79 13.73 7.07
CA GLN A 4 -45.61 13.92 5.64
C GLN A 4 -45.04 12.61 5.08
N ASN A 5 -45.71 12.00 4.11
CA ASN A 5 -45.12 10.85 3.43
C ASN A 5 -43.94 11.36 2.59
N LEU A 6 -42.83 10.62 2.60
CA LEU A 6 -41.66 10.96 1.79
C LEU A 6 -41.85 10.48 0.35
N PHE A 7 -42.55 9.36 0.17
CA PHE A 7 -42.67 8.67 -1.11
C PHE A 7 -44.12 8.49 -1.56
N LYS A 8 -44.35 8.73 -2.85
CA LYS A 8 -45.60 8.40 -3.54
C LYS A 8 -45.41 7.12 -4.34
N ILE A 9 -46.02 6.03 -3.88
CA ILE A 9 -45.88 4.72 -4.51
C ILE A 9 -46.84 4.59 -5.69
N SER A 10 -46.33 4.17 -6.85
CA SER A 10 -47.14 3.73 -7.99
C SER A 10 -46.76 2.29 -8.37
N ASN A 11 -47.74 1.53 -8.82
CA ASN A 11 -47.56 0.20 -9.39
C ASN A 11 -47.68 0.20 -10.93
N ASN A 12 -47.81 1.38 -11.53
CA ASN A 12 -47.92 1.58 -12.97
C ASN A 12 -46.69 2.34 -13.49
N VAL A 13 -45.95 1.73 -14.42
CA VAL A 13 -44.72 2.30 -14.96
C VAL A 13 -44.96 3.64 -15.65
N GLN A 14 -46.05 3.78 -16.41
CA GLN A 14 -46.36 5.02 -17.11
C GLN A 14 -46.68 6.17 -16.15
N GLU A 15 -47.44 5.90 -15.09
CA GLU A 15 -47.73 6.87 -14.04
C GLU A 15 -46.45 7.30 -13.32
N TYR A 16 -45.58 6.34 -12.99
CA TYR A 16 -44.29 6.60 -12.39
C TYR A 16 -43.41 7.47 -13.30
N SER A 17 -43.23 7.10 -14.56
CA SER A 17 -42.42 7.85 -15.52
C SER A 17 -42.97 9.26 -15.75
N ASN A 18 -44.30 9.42 -15.84
CA ASN A 18 -44.94 10.73 -15.97
C ASN A 18 -44.70 11.59 -14.72
N ALA A 19 -44.90 11.04 -13.53
CA ALA A 19 -44.65 11.76 -12.28
C ALA A 19 -43.17 12.17 -12.17
N PHE A 20 -42.25 11.27 -12.51
CA PHE A 20 -40.81 11.53 -12.45
C PHE A 20 -40.37 12.62 -13.45
N ASN A 21 -40.90 12.60 -14.68
CA ASN A 21 -40.57 13.60 -15.70
C ASN A 21 -41.02 15.03 -15.35
N THR A 22 -42.00 15.17 -14.45
CA THR A 22 -42.43 16.49 -13.96
C THR A 22 -41.56 17.05 -12.82
N MET A 23 -40.60 16.26 -12.31
CA MET A 23 -39.73 16.70 -11.23
C MET A 23 -38.62 17.64 -11.73
N GLY A 24 -38.46 18.76 -11.02
CA GLY A 24 -37.33 19.67 -11.17
C GLY A 24 -36.29 19.51 -10.03
N LEU A 25 -35.13 20.16 -10.18
CA LEU A 25 -34.04 20.10 -9.20
C LEU A 25 -34.43 20.56 -7.77
N ASN A 26 -35.49 21.38 -7.67
CA ASN A 26 -36.00 21.93 -6.41
C ASN A 26 -37.39 21.37 -6.05
N PHE A 27 -37.71 20.14 -6.48
CA PHE A 27 -39.00 19.52 -6.19
C PHE A 27 -39.23 19.38 -4.67
N GLN A 28 -40.40 19.82 -4.17
CA GLN A 28 -40.77 19.85 -2.75
C GLN A 28 -41.96 18.94 -2.39
N GLY A 29 -42.25 17.93 -3.21
CA GLY A 29 -43.34 16.98 -3.00
C GLY A 29 -42.88 15.59 -2.55
N GLU A 30 -43.83 14.65 -2.52
CA GLU A 30 -43.55 13.23 -2.34
C GLU A 30 -42.79 12.68 -3.55
N ILE A 31 -41.66 12.02 -3.34
CA ILE A 31 -40.84 11.47 -4.42
C ILE A 31 -41.56 10.24 -5.01
N PRO A 32 -41.84 10.20 -6.32
CA PRO A 32 -42.50 9.05 -6.93
C PRO A 32 -41.58 7.82 -6.88
N ILE A 33 -42.14 6.67 -6.54
CA ILE A 33 -41.44 5.38 -6.53
C ILE A 33 -42.31 4.32 -7.18
N PHE A 34 -41.74 3.61 -8.16
CA PHE A 34 -42.36 2.44 -8.75
C PHE A 34 -42.11 1.20 -7.89
N VAL A 35 -43.17 0.45 -7.59
CA VAL A 35 -43.08 -0.86 -6.95
C VAL A 35 -44.03 -1.82 -7.67
N ASP A 36 -43.46 -2.81 -8.36
CA ASP A 36 -44.25 -3.89 -8.94
C ASP A 36 -44.99 -4.66 -7.84
N HIS A 37 -46.22 -5.09 -8.13
CA HIS A 37 -47.06 -5.86 -7.21
C HIS A 37 -46.38 -7.12 -6.63
N LYS A 38 -45.40 -7.70 -7.32
CA LYS A 38 -44.64 -8.87 -6.85
C LYS A 38 -43.51 -8.51 -5.87
N ARG A 39 -43.18 -7.23 -5.71
CA ARG A 39 -42.09 -6.73 -4.84
C ARG A 39 -42.61 -6.28 -3.46
N GLU A 40 -43.34 -7.17 -2.79
CA GLU A 40 -43.83 -6.92 -1.42
C GLU A 40 -42.68 -6.67 -0.43
N ASP A 41 -41.51 -7.25 -0.67
CA ASP A 41 -40.28 -7.03 0.08
C ASP A 41 -39.87 -5.54 0.10
N LEU A 42 -39.87 -4.88 -1.06
CA LEU A 42 -39.56 -3.45 -1.16
C LEU A 42 -40.66 -2.58 -0.57
N LEU A 43 -41.92 -2.94 -0.81
CA LEU A 43 -43.06 -2.20 -0.28
C LEU A 43 -42.98 -2.11 1.25
N HIS A 44 -42.58 -3.20 1.92
CA HIS A 44 -42.35 -3.22 3.36
C HIS A 44 -41.25 -2.24 3.78
N ASN A 45 -40.09 -2.27 3.12
CA ASN A 45 -38.96 -1.37 3.42
C ASN A 45 -39.32 0.12 3.23
N ILE A 46 -40.02 0.46 2.15
CA ILE A 46 -40.47 1.83 1.86
C ILE A 46 -41.46 2.32 2.92
N LYS A 47 -42.43 1.47 3.30
CA LYS A 47 -43.39 1.78 4.37
C LYS A 47 -42.69 1.95 5.71
N ARG A 48 -41.68 1.14 6.02
CA ARG A 48 -40.87 1.26 7.25
C ARG A 48 -40.25 2.65 7.34
N ILE A 49 -39.67 3.18 6.27
CA ILE A 49 -39.10 4.53 6.27
C ILE A 49 -40.16 5.61 6.44
N ASN A 50 -41.27 5.55 5.69
CA ASN A 50 -42.36 6.53 5.83
C ASN A 50 -42.95 6.55 7.25
N ASN A 51 -43.05 5.39 7.90
CA ASN A 51 -43.74 5.24 9.17
C ASN A 51 -42.83 5.40 10.40
N GLU A 52 -41.64 4.83 10.38
CA GLU A 52 -40.79 4.69 11.58
C GLU A 52 -39.63 5.69 11.58
N TYR A 53 -39.17 6.12 10.39
CA TYR A 53 -37.95 6.91 10.26
C TYR A 53 -38.14 8.25 9.53
N SER A 54 -39.36 8.64 9.17
CA SER A 54 -39.59 9.83 8.34
C SER A 54 -39.08 11.12 8.99
N GLU A 55 -39.13 11.22 10.33
CA GLU A 55 -38.58 12.35 11.09
C GLU A 55 -37.04 12.36 11.14
N CYS A 56 -36.40 11.23 10.85
CA CYS A 56 -34.95 11.11 10.80
C CYS A 56 -34.36 11.62 9.49
N TYR A 57 -35.17 11.81 8.44
CA TYR A 57 -34.73 12.19 7.10
C TYR A 57 -35.12 13.61 6.73
N LYS A 58 -34.24 14.28 6.00
CA LYS A 58 -34.47 15.61 5.42
C LYS A 58 -34.33 15.53 3.91
N THR A 59 -35.21 16.20 3.18
CA THR A 59 -35.12 16.32 1.72
C THR A 59 -33.81 17.01 1.36
N THR A 60 -33.08 16.46 0.39
CA THR A 60 -31.84 17.03 -0.13
C THR A 60 -31.93 17.15 -1.65
N PRO A 61 -31.45 18.25 -2.25
CA PRO A 61 -31.32 18.33 -3.70
C PRO A 61 -30.42 17.21 -4.20
N ILE A 62 -30.83 16.56 -5.30
CA ILE A 62 -30.01 15.54 -5.94
C ILE A 62 -28.69 16.15 -6.44
N TYR A 63 -27.61 15.38 -6.34
CA TYR A 63 -26.32 15.74 -6.94
C TYR A 63 -26.42 15.60 -8.46
N GLN A 64 -26.10 16.68 -9.18
CA GLN A 64 -26.14 16.71 -10.64
C GLN A 64 -24.71 16.56 -11.20
N CYS A 65 -24.46 15.45 -11.88
CA CYS A 65 -23.18 15.18 -12.54
C CYS A 65 -22.98 16.02 -13.81
N ASP A 66 -21.77 16.05 -14.34
CA ASP A 66 -21.47 16.69 -15.62
C ASP A 66 -22.07 15.91 -16.78
N ALA A 67 -21.93 14.57 -16.78
CA ALA A 67 -22.58 13.70 -17.74
C ALA A 67 -23.29 12.49 -17.13
N GLY A 68 -24.17 11.90 -17.93
CA GLY A 68 -24.87 10.66 -17.63
C GLY A 68 -24.92 9.68 -18.81
N ILE A 69 -24.94 8.39 -18.49
CA ILE A 69 -25.22 7.29 -19.43
C ILE A 69 -26.38 6.45 -18.89
N THR A 70 -27.30 6.04 -19.77
CA THR A 70 -28.29 4.98 -19.48
C THR A 70 -27.86 3.68 -20.16
N LEU A 71 -27.95 2.55 -19.47
CA LEU A 71 -27.52 1.25 -20.01
C LEU A 71 -28.58 0.52 -20.85
N SER A 72 -29.84 0.97 -20.79
CA SER A 72 -30.98 0.33 -21.44
C SER A 72 -31.98 1.35 -21.98
N SER A 73 -32.62 1.00 -23.10
CA SER A 73 -33.69 1.78 -23.75
C SER A 73 -34.92 1.94 -22.86
N ASP A 74 -35.19 0.95 -22.00
CA ASP A 74 -36.35 0.95 -21.09
C ASP A 74 -36.25 2.05 -20.02
N LEU A 75 -35.06 2.66 -19.89
CA LEU A 75 -34.73 3.69 -18.91
C LEU A 75 -34.56 5.07 -19.56
N GLU A 76 -34.81 5.21 -20.86
CA GLU A 76 -34.63 6.48 -21.61
C GLU A 76 -35.48 7.62 -21.04
N PHE A 77 -36.60 7.32 -20.38
CA PHE A 77 -37.41 8.35 -19.74
C PHE A 77 -36.63 9.14 -18.67
N TYR A 78 -35.61 8.55 -18.01
CA TYR A 78 -34.74 9.32 -17.12
C TYR A 78 -33.94 10.41 -17.84
N LYS A 79 -33.74 10.30 -19.15
CA LYS A 79 -33.07 11.37 -19.92
C LYS A 79 -33.91 12.62 -20.08
N ASN A 80 -35.23 12.49 -19.98
CA ASN A 80 -36.16 13.61 -20.10
C ASN A 80 -36.05 14.57 -18.91
N CYS A 81 -35.46 14.13 -17.80
CA CYS A 81 -35.19 14.97 -16.65
C CYS A 81 -33.71 15.40 -16.63
N ARG A 82 -33.44 16.67 -16.33
CA ARG A 82 -32.06 17.19 -16.11
C ARG A 82 -31.59 17.01 -14.66
N LEU A 83 -32.16 16.04 -13.93
CA LEU A 83 -31.92 15.89 -12.49
C LEU A 83 -30.51 15.34 -12.20
N PHE A 84 -30.13 14.28 -12.91
CA PHE A 84 -28.93 13.52 -12.60
C PHE A 84 -27.65 14.06 -13.23
N CYS A 85 -27.77 14.74 -14.37
CA CYS A 85 -26.61 15.28 -15.07
C CYS A 85 -26.94 16.52 -15.92
N LYS A 86 -25.90 17.26 -16.31
CA LYS A 86 -26.01 18.39 -17.23
C LYS A 86 -26.20 17.93 -18.69
N LYS A 87 -25.54 16.83 -19.07
CA LYS A 87 -25.58 16.27 -20.43
C LYS A 87 -25.68 14.74 -20.43
N TRP A 88 -26.60 14.19 -21.21
CA TRP A 88 -26.59 12.75 -21.52
C TRP A 88 -25.65 12.47 -22.70
N VAL A 89 -24.79 11.47 -22.57
CA VAL A 89 -23.85 11.05 -23.62
C VAL A 89 -24.17 9.64 -24.11
N THR A 90 -23.87 9.36 -25.38
CA THR A 90 -24.11 8.03 -25.98
C THR A 90 -22.83 7.23 -26.18
N SER A 91 -21.68 7.88 -26.12
CA SER A 91 -20.36 7.26 -26.27
C SER A 91 -19.31 7.91 -25.38
N LEU A 92 -18.24 7.18 -25.08
CA LEU A 92 -17.11 7.68 -24.27
C LEU A 92 -16.38 8.85 -24.95
N ASN A 93 -16.38 8.90 -26.29
CA ASN A 93 -15.72 9.97 -27.06
C ASN A 93 -16.36 11.35 -26.85
N GLU A 94 -17.61 11.40 -26.37
CA GLU A 94 -18.29 12.65 -26.04
C GLU A 94 -17.91 13.21 -24.66
N MET A 95 -17.12 12.47 -23.87
CA MET A 95 -16.70 12.83 -22.52
C MET A 95 -15.44 13.69 -22.51
N ILE A 96 -15.56 14.91 -23.06
CA ILE A 96 -14.49 15.92 -23.08
C ILE A 96 -14.74 16.90 -21.94
N ASN A 97 -13.72 17.17 -21.11
CA ASN A 97 -13.78 18.10 -19.97
C ASN A 97 -14.89 17.76 -18.96
N ILE A 98 -15.04 16.48 -18.62
CA ILE A 98 -16.02 15.96 -17.65
C ILE A 98 -15.29 15.56 -16.39
N GLU A 99 -15.73 16.02 -15.23
CA GLU A 99 -15.11 15.65 -13.94
C GLU A 99 -15.82 14.44 -13.30
N ASN A 100 -17.13 14.29 -13.54
CA ASN A 100 -17.91 13.21 -12.97
C ASN A 100 -19.04 12.70 -13.89
N LEU A 101 -19.35 11.42 -13.74
CA LEU A 101 -20.27 10.65 -14.57
C LEU A 101 -21.22 9.82 -13.70
N VAL A 102 -22.51 9.84 -14.04
CA VAL A 102 -23.50 8.91 -13.51
C VAL A 102 -23.88 7.86 -14.55
N VAL A 103 -23.91 6.59 -14.16
CA VAL A 103 -24.43 5.49 -14.97
C VAL A 103 -25.72 4.99 -14.33
N ILE A 104 -26.81 5.00 -15.09
CA ILE A 104 -28.11 4.48 -14.66
C ILE A 104 -28.44 3.21 -15.46
N GLY A 105 -28.75 2.12 -14.77
CA GLY A 105 -29.03 0.86 -15.43
C GLY A 105 -29.70 -0.17 -14.53
N LEU A 106 -30.24 -1.22 -15.14
CA LEU A 106 -30.67 -2.42 -14.39
C LEU A 106 -29.49 -3.38 -14.28
N TYR A 107 -29.46 -4.18 -13.22
CA TYR A 107 -28.38 -5.15 -13.00
C TYR A 107 -28.24 -6.12 -14.18
N LYS A 108 -29.35 -6.53 -14.81
CA LYS A 108 -29.31 -7.37 -16.02
C LYS A 108 -28.43 -6.81 -17.15
N ASP A 109 -28.31 -5.48 -17.24
CA ASP A 109 -27.54 -4.76 -18.27
C ASP A 109 -26.12 -4.40 -17.80
N PHE A 110 -25.80 -4.68 -16.54
CA PHE A 110 -24.51 -4.44 -15.89
C PHE A 110 -23.49 -5.54 -16.25
N SER A 111 -23.25 -5.73 -17.55
CA SER A 111 -22.29 -6.69 -18.10
C SER A 111 -20.85 -6.20 -17.96
N GLN A 112 -19.89 -7.10 -17.85
CA GLN A 112 -18.46 -6.80 -17.78
C GLN A 112 -18.03 -5.93 -18.95
N TYR A 113 -18.35 -6.33 -20.18
CA TYR A 113 -17.94 -5.60 -21.39
C TYR A 113 -18.37 -4.13 -21.37
N LYS A 114 -19.65 -3.87 -21.06
CA LYS A 114 -20.19 -2.49 -21.07
C LYS A 114 -19.60 -1.64 -19.94
N ILE A 115 -19.58 -2.17 -18.73
CA ILE A 115 -19.29 -1.35 -17.54
C ILE A 115 -17.81 -1.25 -17.25
N LEU A 116 -17.05 -2.33 -17.39
CA LEU A 116 -15.62 -2.30 -17.16
C LEU A 116 -14.94 -1.29 -18.10
N THR A 117 -15.38 -1.22 -19.35
CA THR A 117 -14.90 -0.23 -20.33
C THR A 117 -15.14 1.21 -19.84
N ILE A 118 -16.30 1.51 -19.26
CA ILE A 118 -16.61 2.83 -18.69
C ILE A 118 -15.72 3.09 -17.47
N LEU A 119 -15.62 2.13 -16.56
CA LEU A 119 -14.82 2.22 -15.33
C LEU A 119 -13.34 2.49 -15.63
N GLU A 120 -12.75 1.75 -16.57
CA GLU A 120 -11.35 1.90 -16.98
C GLU A 120 -11.10 3.23 -17.68
N TYR A 121 -12.03 3.67 -18.54
CA TYR A 121 -11.97 4.99 -19.16
C TYR A 121 -12.01 6.10 -18.11
N CYS A 122 -12.92 6.02 -17.15
CA CYS A 122 -13.02 6.98 -16.05
C CYS A 122 -11.75 6.99 -15.19
N LYS A 123 -11.21 5.81 -14.82
CA LYS A 123 -9.93 5.70 -14.10
C LYS A 123 -8.80 6.40 -14.85
N LYS A 124 -8.63 6.11 -16.14
CA LYS A 124 -7.55 6.66 -16.96
C LYS A 124 -7.60 8.19 -17.07
N ASN A 125 -8.81 8.75 -17.09
CA ASN A 125 -9.03 10.19 -17.26
C ASN A 125 -9.36 10.92 -15.95
N ASN A 126 -9.18 10.27 -14.78
CA ASN A 126 -9.53 10.82 -13.46
C ASN A 126 -10.98 11.34 -13.35
N ILE A 127 -11.93 10.67 -14.02
CA ILE A 127 -13.36 10.99 -13.96
C ILE A 127 -13.99 10.18 -12.82
N GLU A 128 -14.74 10.84 -11.95
CA GLU A 128 -15.46 10.18 -10.88
C GLU A 128 -16.71 9.48 -11.41
N LEU A 129 -16.90 8.21 -11.06
CA LEU A 129 -18.04 7.41 -11.52
C LEU A 129 -18.98 7.07 -10.36
N TYR A 130 -20.27 7.34 -10.58
CA TYR A 130 -21.37 6.93 -9.72
C TYR A 130 -22.32 6.01 -10.48
N ILE A 131 -22.85 5.00 -9.79
CA ILE A 131 -23.74 4.01 -10.38
C ILE A 131 -25.08 4.05 -9.66
N LEU A 132 -26.16 4.18 -10.42
CA LEU A 132 -27.52 3.97 -9.93
C LEU A 132 -28.05 2.71 -10.60
N THR A 133 -28.21 1.67 -9.79
CA THR A 133 -28.61 0.35 -10.27
C THR A 133 -29.58 -0.33 -9.32
N GLY A 134 -30.20 -1.39 -9.80
CA GLY A 134 -31.13 -2.24 -9.05
C GLY A 134 -31.38 -3.54 -9.81
N ARG A 135 -31.88 -4.56 -9.10
CA ARG A 135 -32.19 -5.87 -9.70
C ARG A 135 -33.21 -5.73 -10.83
N ASP A 136 -34.24 -4.93 -10.57
CA ASP A 136 -35.30 -4.57 -11.49
C ASP A 136 -35.66 -3.07 -11.35
N LEU A 137 -36.69 -2.62 -12.07
CA LEU A 137 -37.13 -1.23 -12.04
C LEU A 137 -37.62 -0.79 -10.65
N SER A 138 -38.18 -1.69 -9.83
CA SER A 138 -38.61 -1.35 -8.47
C SER A 138 -37.40 -1.08 -7.58
N SER A 139 -36.37 -1.94 -7.64
CA SER A 139 -35.10 -1.73 -6.94
C SER A 139 -34.40 -0.44 -7.39
N LEU A 140 -34.33 -0.19 -8.70
CA LEU A 140 -33.71 1.02 -9.26
C LEU A 140 -34.48 2.28 -8.86
N SER A 141 -35.81 2.26 -8.97
CA SER A 141 -36.66 3.38 -8.55
C SER A 141 -36.51 3.66 -7.07
N TRP A 142 -36.38 2.61 -6.23
CA TRP A 142 -36.11 2.76 -4.82
C TRP A 142 -34.72 3.37 -4.57
N MET A 143 -33.69 2.88 -5.27
CA MET A 143 -32.33 3.42 -5.20
C MET A 143 -32.28 4.92 -5.55
N ILE A 144 -32.99 5.31 -6.62
CA ILE A 144 -33.12 6.71 -7.06
C ILE A 144 -33.89 7.53 -6.02
N GLY A 145 -35.00 7.03 -5.50
CA GLY A 145 -35.82 7.72 -4.51
C GLY A 145 -35.02 8.08 -3.25
N LYS A 146 -34.14 7.19 -2.80
CA LYS A 146 -33.22 7.44 -1.67
C LYS A 146 -32.27 8.61 -1.90
N GLN A 147 -31.93 8.96 -3.14
CA GLN A 147 -30.98 10.04 -3.43
C GLN A 147 -31.54 11.43 -3.09
N PHE A 148 -32.86 11.57 -2.94
CA PHE A 148 -33.55 12.81 -2.59
C PHE A 148 -33.65 13.08 -1.09
N TYR A 149 -33.10 12.20 -0.26
CA TYR A 149 -33.11 12.36 1.18
C TYR A 149 -31.72 12.12 1.77
N SER A 150 -31.41 12.78 2.87
CA SER A 150 -30.24 12.49 3.70
C SER A 150 -30.68 12.36 5.15
N LYS A 151 -29.90 11.65 5.97
CA LYS A 151 -30.21 11.56 7.39
C LYS A 151 -29.98 12.91 8.08
N SER A 152 -30.80 13.22 9.08
CA SER A 152 -30.64 14.41 9.92
C SER A 152 -29.42 14.25 10.86
N GLU A 153 -28.72 15.33 11.14
CA GLU A 153 -27.42 15.36 11.86
C GLU A 153 -27.45 14.83 13.30
N LYS A 154 -28.63 14.47 13.83
CA LYS A 154 -28.79 14.01 15.22
C LYS A 154 -28.34 12.56 15.47
N GLU A 155 -28.05 11.78 14.42
CA GLU A 155 -27.62 10.37 14.56
C GLU A 155 -26.42 10.01 13.67
N VAL A 156 -25.22 10.45 14.09
CA VAL A 156 -23.94 10.25 13.37
C VAL A 156 -23.17 9.03 13.90
N ARG A 157 -23.85 7.91 14.14
CA ARG A 157 -23.13 6.68 14.55
C ARG A 157 -22.37 6.14 13.35
N LYS A 158 -21.07 5.88 13.55
CA LYS A 158 -20.18 5.32 12.55
C LYS A 158 -19.49 4.11 13.15
N ALA A 159 -19.41 3.01 12.42
CA ALA A 159 -18.74 1.83 12.93
C ALA A 159 -18.00 1.04 11.86
N VAL A 160 -16.92 0.38 12.27
CA VAL A 160 -16.22 -0.64 11.50
C VAL A 160 -16.39 -1.99 12.18
N PHE A 161 -16.72 -3.00 11.39
CA PHE A 161 -16.79 -4.39 11.79
C PHE A 161 -15.76 -5.15 10.97
N SER A 162 -14.75 -5.73 11.61
CA SER A 162 -13.61 -6.32 10.94
C SER A 162 -13.26 -7.68 11.53
N HIS A 163 -13.06 -8.68 10.69
CA HIS A 163 -12.52 -9.98 11.09
C HIS A 163 -11.04 -9.92 11.52
N LYS A 164 -10.37 -8.78 11.36
CA LYS A 164 -8.99 -8.55 11.82
C LYS A 164 -8.96 -7.79 13.14
N LYS A 165 -7.86 -7.94 13.89
CA LYS A 165 -7.53 -7.03 15.00
C LYS A 165 -7.23 -5.65 14.42
N LEU A 166 -7.82 -4.61 15.01
CA LEU A 166 -7.69 -3.22 14.57
C LEU A 166 -7.00 -2.35 15.64
N ASN A 167 -6.10 -2.95 16.43
CA ASN A 167 -5.40 -2.30 17.55
C ASN A 167 -4.71 -0.99 17.16
N GLU A 168 -4.22 -0.92 15.93
CA GLU A 168 -3.49 0.23 15.41
C GLU A 168 -4.35 1.49 15.19
N PHE A 169 -5.67 1.36 15.26
CA PHE A 169 -6.67 2.44 15.20
C PHE A 169 -7.20 2.82 16.59
N SER A 170 -6.62 2.27 17.66
CA SER A 170 -7.09 2.54 19.03
C SER A 170 -6.86 3.99 19.49
N GLU A 171 -6.05 4.77 18.77
CA GLU A 171 -5.79 6.19 19.04
C GLU A 171 -6.66 7.14 18.19
N THR A 172 -7.22 6.67 17.06
CA THR A 172 -8.14 7.46 16.19
C THR A 172 -9.61 7.39 16.64
N LYS A 173 -9.86 6.95 17.88
CA LYS A 173 -11.17 6.60 18.46
C LYS A 173 -12.25 7.69 18.44
N ASN A 174 -11.95 8.94 18.13
CA ASN A 174 -12.85 10.04 18.46
C ASN A 174 -14.13 10.12 17.60
N LYS A 175 -14.35 9.23 16.60
CA LYS A 175 -15.56 9.27 15.74
C LYS A 175 -16.12 7.92 15.26
N TRP A 176 -15.40 6.81 15.41
CA TRP A 176 -15.82 5.49 14.90
C TRP A 176 -15.82 4.43 16.00
N ASP A 177 -16.91 3.67 16.10
CA ASP A 177 -16.97 2.46 16.93
C ASP A 177 -16.26 1.30 16.21
N ILE A 178 -15.25 0.72 16.85
CA ILE A 178 -14.44 -0.36 16.25
C ILE A 178 -14.83 -1.70 16.86
N PHE A 179 -15.40 -2.59 16.03
CA PHE A 179 -15.70 -3.99 16.36
C PHE A 179 -14.70 -4.89 15.62
N ASP A 180 -13.58 -5.17 16.28
CA ASP A 180 -12.59 -6.12 15.79
C ASP A 180 -12.99 -7.56 16.13
N ILE A 181 -12.19 -8.54 15.68
CA ILE A 181 -12.47 -9.97 15.88
C ILE A 181 -12.86 -10.33 17.33
N LYS A 182 -12.21 -9.74 18.34
CA LYS A 182 -12.50 -10.06 19.74
C LYS A 182 -13.86 -9.54 20.18
N ARG A 183 -14.22 -8.32 19.79
CA ARG A 183 -15.53 -7.76 20.12
C ARG A 183 -16.65 -8.46 19.37
N LEU A 184 -16.41 -8.81 18.11
CA LEU A 184 -17.34 -9.59 17.31
C LEU A 184 -17.69 -10.90 18.02
N GLU A 185 -16.72 -11.65 18.53
CA GLU A 185 -16.96 -12.94 19.22
C GLU A 185 -17.77 -12.84 20.52
N ASN A 186 -17.79 -11.66 21.18
CA ASN A 186 -18.34 -11.52 22.53
C ASN A 186 -19.65 -10.70 22.62
N GLU A 187 -19.98 -9.92 21.60
CA GLU A 187 -21.14 -9.03 21.61
C GLU A 187 -22.28 -9.56 20.70
N ASN A 188 -23.53 -9.21 21.03
CA ASN A 188 -24.66 -9.51 20.16
C ASN A 188 -24.72 -8.50 19.00
N ILE A 189 -23.92 -8.76 17.97
CA ILE A 189 -23.78 -7.91 16.80
C ILE A 189 -25.08 -7.79 15.99
N LYS A 190 -25.90 -8.85 15.99
CA LYS A 190 -27.19 -8.87 15.27
C LYS A 190 -28.15 -7.82 15.82
N ASN A 191 -28.46 -7.89 17.11
CA ASN A 191 -29.34 -6.91 17.75
C ASN A 191 -28.77 -5.49 17.62
N LEU A 192 -27.45 -5.35 17.79
CA LEU A 192 -26.77 -4.08 17.65
C LEU A 192 -26.98 -3.42 16.27
N LEU A 193 -26.87 -4.19 15.19
CA LEU A 193 -27.01 -3.69 13.81
C LEU A 193 -28.47 -3.44 13.42
N GLU A 194 -29.40 -4.27 13.90
CA GLU A 194 -30.82 -4.20 13.53
C GLU A 194 -31.59 -3.13 14.32
N GLU A 195 -31.23 -2.86 15.58
CA GLU A 195 -31.92 -1.89 16.44
C GLU A 195 -31.39 -0.45 16.28
N LYS A 196 -30.15 -0.29 15.80
CA LYS A 196 -29.49 1.01 15.68
C LYS A 196 -29.55 1.57 14.27
N SER A 197 -29.53 2.89 14.22
CA SER A 197 -29.47 3.66 12.98
C SER A 197 -28.07 4.22 12.80
N TRP A 198 -27.48 4.02 11.63
CA TRP A 198 -26.09 4.34 11.33
C TRP A 198 -25.98 5.39 10.23
N SER A 199 -25.01 6.29 10.37
CA SER A 199 -24.62 7.18 9.27
C SER A 199 -23.72 6.43 8.29
N GLU A 200 -22.71 5.73 8.83
CA GLU A 200 -21.73 4.99 8.04
C GLU A 200 -21.40 3.65 8.70
N LEU A 201 -21.35 2.59 7.90
CA LEU A 201 -20.92 1.27 8.34
C LEU A 201 -19.87 0.69 7.41
N VAL A 202 -18.78 0.23 7.98
CA VAL A 202 -17.71 -0.48 7.26
C VAL A 202 -17.70 -1.94 7.66
N PHE A 203 -17.88 -2.82 6.69
CA PHE A 203 -17.76 -4.26 6.87
C PHE A 203 -16.52 -4.76 6.14
N HIS A 204 -15.51 -5.17 6.89
CA HIS A 204 -14.24 -5.66 6.39
C HIS A 204 -14.06 -7.15 6.71
N GLY A 205 -14.32 -7.98 5.72
CA GLY A 205 -14.54 -9.41 5.89
C GLY A 205 -13.98 -10.26 4.76
N HIS A 206 -14.35 -11.53 4.79
CA HIS A 206 -14.10 -12.46 3.69
C HIS A 206 -15.42 -13.00 3.17
N GLY A 207 -15.61 -12.97 1.86
CA GLY A 207 -16.88 -13.27 1.26
C GLY A 207 -16.84 -13.22 -0.25
N LYS A 208 -18.02 -13.38 -0.84
CA LYS A 208 -18.31 -13.26 -2.26
C LYS A 208 -19.62 -12.50 -2.43
N GLU A 209 -20.23 -12.63 -3.59
CA GLU A 209 -21.46 -11.93 -3.91
C GLU A 209 -22.64 -12.28 -3.01
N ASP A 210 -22.73 -13.46 -2.40
CA ASP A 210 -23.89 -13.89 -1.62
C ASP A 210 -23.80 -13.55 -0.13
N HIS A 211 -22.57 -13.39 0.38
CA HIS A 211 -22.33 -13.21 1.81
C HIS A 211 -20.98 -12.53 2.11
N LEU A 212 -20.88 -11.96 3.32
CA LEU A 212 -19.66 -11.42 3.90
C LEU A 212 -19.51 -11.94 5.34
N ASN A 213 -18.46 -12.72 5.59
CA ASN A 213 -18.13 -13.28 6.90
C ASN A 213 -17.33 -12.29 7.75
N LEU A 214 -17.76 -12.12 9.00
CA LEU A 214 -17.15 -11.29 10.03
C LEU A 214 -16.96 -12.12 11.28
N ALA A 215 -15.86 -12.89 11.32
CA ALA A 215 -15.62 -13.90 12.36
C ALA A 215 -16.84 -14.84 12.50
N ASP A 216 -17.55 -14.72 13.62
CA ASP A 216 -18.72 -15.51 13.99
C ASP A 216 -20.02 -15.13 13.26
N PHE A 217 -20.11 -13.91 12.72
CA PHE A 217 -21.33 -13.40 12.08
C PHE A 217 -21.20 -13.42 10.56
N THR A 218 -22.35 -13.46 9.88
CA THR A 218 -22.38 -13.43 8.42
C THR A 218 -23.46 -12.47 7.94
N LEU A 219 -23.04 -11.47 7.17
CA LEU A 219 -23.94 -10.64 6.39
C LEU A 219 -24.30 -11.37 5.10
N HIS A 220 -25.54 -11.26 4.65
CA HIS A 220 -25.99 -12.04 3.52
C HIS A 220 -27.06 -11.33 2.69
N GLY A 221 -27.14 -11.65 1.39
CA GLY A 221 -28.03 -10.99 0.43
C GLY A 221 -29.30 -11.75 0.05
N PHE A 222 -29.55 -12.93 0.63
CA PHE A 222 -30.70 -13.76 0.25
C PHE A 222 -32.04 -13.09 0.54
N ASN A 223 -32.77 -12.89 -0.55
CA ASN A 223 -34.15 -12.48 -0.53
C ASN A 223 -35.05 -13.65 -0.92
N LYS A 224 -35.80 -14.18 0.06
CA LYS A 224 -36.71 -15.30 -0.15
C LYS A 224 -37.89 -14.98 -1.08
N LEU A 225 -38.27 -13.70 -1.16
CA LEU A 225 -39.43 -13.22 -1.92
C LEU A 225 -39.12 -13.01 -3.41
N ILE A 226 -37.84 -12.94 -3.79
CA ILE A 226 -37.44 -12.92 -5.20
C ILE A 226 -37.41 -14.36 -5.72
N PRO A 227 -38.09 -14.69 -6.83
CA PRO A 227 -38.06 -16.02 -7.40
C PRO A 227 -36.66 -16.37 -7.89
N GLN A 228 -36.25 -17.62 -7.69
CA GLN A 228 -35.02 -18.15 -8.27
C GLN A 228 -35.26 -18.49 -9.75
N GLN A 229 -34.38 -17.98 -10.61
CA GLN A 229 -34.41 -18.20 -12.04
C GLN A 229 -33.42 -19.31 -12.45
N GLU A 230 -32.28 -19.41 -11.74
CA GLU A 230 -31.22 -20.37 -12.04
C GLU A 230 -31.22 -21.57 -11.09
N LYS A 231 -30.83 -22.76 -11.58
CA LYS A 231 -30.76 -23.97 -10.75
C LYS A 231 -29.59 -23.98 -9.78
N PHE A 232 -28.46 -23.39 -10.16
CA PHE A 232 -27.28 -23.32 -9.32
C PHE A 232 -27.46 -22.26 -8.25
N ALA A 233 -27.17 -22.61 -7.00
CA ALA A 233 -27.39 -21.75 -5.86
C ALA A 233 -26.33 -22.01 -4.78
N PRO A 234 -26.10 -21.05 -3.88
CA PRO A 234 -25.41 -21.32 -2.62
C PRO A 234 -26.22 -22.30 -1.74
N SER A 235 -25.60 -22.93 -0.73
CA SER A 235 -26.20 -23.97 0.14
C SER A 235 -27.66 -23.70 0.54
N TRP A 236 -27.91 -22.58 1.20
CA TRP A 236 -29.24 -22.09 1.61
C TRP A 236 -30.27 -21.83 0.49
N GLY A 237 -29.87 -21.85 -0.78
CA GLY A 237 -30.76 -21.78 -1.93
C GLY A 237 -31.29 -23.13 -2.36
N HIS A 238 -30.74 -24.23 -1.84
CA HIS A 238 -31.22 -25.59 -2.08
C HIS A 238 -32.21 -26.02 -1.00
N GLN A 239 -33.32 -26.63 -1.43
CA GLN A 239 -34.36 -27.10 -0.52
C GLN A 239 -33.79 -28.10 0.50
N GLY A 240 -34.02 -27.82 1.79
CA GLY A 240 -33.59 -28.69 2.89
C GLY A 240 -32.12 -28.55 3.31
N GLN A 241 -31.36 -27.65 2.68
CA GLN A 241 -29.98 -27.34 3.09
C GLN A 241 -29.95 -26.12 4.02
N SER A 242 -29.15 -26.20 5.08
CA SER A 242 -28.95 -25.09 6.01
C SER A 242 -27.95 -24.07 5.46
N PHE A 243 -27.87 -22.92 6.13
CA PHE A 243 -26.72 -22.04 5.96
C PHE A 243 -25.41 -22.76 6.34
N PHE A 244 -24.30 -22.40 5.70
CA PHE A 244 -23.00 -23.02 5.95
C PHE A 244 -22.37 -22.60 7.30
N LYS A 245 -23.02 -21.68 8.01
CA LYS A 245 -22.67 -21.16 9.33
C LYS A 245 -23.91 -21.11 10.22
N ASP A 246 -23.72 -20.71 11.47
CA ASP A 246 -24.79 -20.49 12.44
C ASP A 246 -25.83 -19.46 11.94
N GLU A 247 -27.03 -19.93 11.64
CA GLU A 247 -28.15 -19.11 11.15
C GLU A 247 -28.61 -18.05 12.17
N SER A 248 -28.42 -18.29 13.47
CA SER A 248 -28.77 -17.30 14.50
C SER A 248 -27.91 -16.03 14.37
N LYS A 249 -26.68 -16.18 13.85
CA LYS A 249 -25.70 -15.13 13.59
C LYS A 249 -25.69 -14.62 12.14
N ALA A 250 -26.66 -15.07 11.34
CA ALA A 250 -26.89 -14.58 9.98
C ALA A 250 -27.76 -13.31 10.03
N ILE A 251 -27.31 -12.27 9.32
CA ILE A 251 -27.96 -10.96 9.26
C ILE A 251 -28.17 -10.60 7.79
N ARG A 252 -29.43 -10.36 7.42
CA ARG A 252 -29.77 -9.89 6.08
C ARG A 252 -29.35 -8.43 5.93
N ILE A 253 -28.51 -8.12 4.96
CA ILE A 253 -27.95 -6.76 4.84
C ILE A 253 -29.02 -5.68 4.63
N SER A 254 -30.16 -6.00 4.00
CA SER A 254 -31.27 -5.05 3.82
C SER A 254 -31.99 -4.67 5.13
N SER A 255 -31.83 -5.41 6.23
CA SER A 255 -32.49 -5.11 7.51
C SER A 255 -31.83 -3.93 8.23
N ILE A 256 -30.55 -3.68 7.95
CA ILE A 256 -29.70 -2.70 8.63
C ILE A 256 -30.08 -1.27 8.21
N ASN A 257 -30.33 -0.40 9.19
CA ASN A 257 -30.64 1.00 8.95
C ASN A 257 -29.35 1.83 8.85
N VAL A 258 -28.85 2.04 7.64
CA VAL A 258 -27.60 2.76 7.38
C VAL A 258 -27.74 3.70 6.18
N GLU A 259 -27.11 4.88 6.23
CA GLU A 259 -27.07 5.80 5.08
C GLU A 259 -25.97 5.43 4.08
N THR A 260 -24.73 5.23 4.55
CA THR A 260 -23.57 4.84 3.72
C THR A 260 -22.97 3.52 4.18
N LEU A 261 -22.82 2.56 3.25
CA LEU A 261 -22.37 1.21 3.53
C LEU A 261 -21.10 0.87 2.74
N PHE A 262 -20.07 0.36 3.42
CA PHE A 262 -18.85 -0.14 2.78
C PHE A 262 -18.80 -1.67 2.91
N LEU A 263 -18.85 -2.36 1.78
CA LEU A 263 -18.75 -3.80 1.68
C LEU A 263 -17.35 -4.18 1.18
N LEU A 264 -16.39 -4.24 2.12
CA LEU A 264 -14.98 -4.46 1.84
C LEU A 264 -14.64 -5.97 1.92
N SER A 265 -15.16 -6.73 0.94
CA SER A 265 -14.76 -8.11 0.63
C SER A 265 -14.72 -8.31 -0.88
N CYS A 266 -14.17 -9.41 -1.37
CA CYS A 266 -14.00 -9.65 -2.80
C CYS A 266 -15.34 -9.93 -3.52
N SER A 267 -15.50 -9.37 -4.72
CA SER A 267 -16.59 -9.68 -5.66
C SER A 267 -18.00 -9.62 -5.03
N ASN A 268 -18.29 -8.59 -4.24
CA ASN A 268 -19.60 -8.42 -3.60
C ASN A 268 -20.68 -7.91 -4.58
N PHE A 269 -20.25 -7.33 -5.70
CA PHE A 269 -21.11 -6.82 -6.76
C PHE A 269 -20.51 -7.18 -8.13
N PRO A 270 -20.41 -8.49 -8.46
CA PRO A 270 -19.87 -8.89 -9.74
C PRO A 270 -20.71 -8.34 -10.88
N PHE A 271 -20.14 -8.31 -12.07
CA PHE A 271 -20.93 -8.05 -13.27
C PHE A 271 -21.99 -9.14 -13.43
N ASN A 272 -23.12 -8.78 -14.02
CA ASN A 272 -24.25 -9.69 -14.16
C ASN A 272 -23.85 -10.95 -14.96
N ASP A 273 -23.09 -10.82 -16.04
CA ASP A 273 -22.56 -11.92 -16.84
C ASP A 273 -21.37 -12.67 -16.20
N CYS A 274 -20.87 -12.21 -15.04
CA CYS A 274 -19.79 -12.86 -14.29
C CYS A 274 -20.24 -13.41 -12.92
N ARG A 275 -21.51 -13.25 -12.57
CA ARG A 275 -22.07 -13.74 -11.30
C ARG A 275 -22.04 -15.27 -11.26
N LEU A 276 -21.80 -15.84 -10.09
CA LEU A 276 -21.94 -17.27 -9.84
C LEU A 276 -23.37 -17.62 -9.46
N TYR A 277 -24.08 -16.72 -8.78
CA TYR A 277 -25.41 -16.98 -8.25
C TYR A 277 -26.46 -16.02 -8.80
N ASP A 278 -27.72 -16.42 -8.72
CA ASP A 278 -28.86 -15.58 -9.04
C ASP A 278 -28.83 -14.27 -8.23
N SER A 279 -29.27 -13.18 -8.87
CA SER A 279 -29.43 -11.86 -8.26
C SER A 279 -30.13 -11.88 -6.90
N ARG A 280 -31.02 -12.85 -6.62
CA ARG A 280 -31.71 -12.99 -5.33
C ARG A 280 -30.78 -13.26 -4.13
N PHE A 281 -29.55 -13.73 -4.36
CA PHE A 281 -28.57 -13.99 -3.32
C PHE A 281 -27.59 -12.82 -3.15
N ASN A 282 -27.51 -11.93 -4.13
CA ASN A 282 -26.48 -10.90 -4.19
C ASN A 282 -26.61 -9.88 -3.04
N LEU A 283 -25.55 -9.76 -2.24
CA LEU A 283 -25.37 -8.94 -1.05
C LEU A 283 -25.54 -7.46 -1.37
N THR A 284 -24.87 -6.97 -2.41
CA THR A 284 -24.94 -5.54 -2.76
C THR A 284 -26.32 -5.15 -3.27
N LEU A 285 -26.93 -5.99 -4.10
CA LEU A 285 -28.30 -5.78 -4.57
C LEU A 285 -29.33 -5.82 -3.42
N ASP A 286 -29.07 -6.58 -2.36
CA ASP A 286 -29.91 -6.59 -1.15
C ASP A 286 -29.72 -5.37 -0.28
N ALA A 287 -28.50 -4.85 -0.21
CA ALA A 287 -28.25 -3.55 0.39
C ALA A 287 -28.98 -2.42 -0.38
N ILE A 288 -29.03 -2.50 -1.73
CA ILE A 288 -29.80 -1.57 -2.57
C ILE A 288 -31.30 -1.64 -2.26
N ASP A 289 -31.84 -2.84 -2.04
CA ASP A 289 -33.26 -3.01 -1.65
C ASP A 289 -33.55 -2.52 -0.21
N GLY A 290 -32.52 -2.38 0.61
CA GLY A 290 -32.58 -1.80 1.96
C GLY A 290 -32.52 -0.27 2.00
N ILE A 291 -32.18 0.28 3.16
CA ILE A 291 -32.19 1.74 3.42
C ILE A 291 -30.92 2.44 2.90
N ALA A 292 -29.83 1.70 2.67
CA ALA A 292 -28.54 2.24 2.23
C ALA A 292 -28.69 3.16 1.00
N ARG A 293 -28.37 4.44 1.18
CA ARG A 293 -28.42 5.45 0.11
C ARG A 293 -27.17 5.37 -0.76
N ASN A 294 -26.02 5.13 -0.14
CA ASN A 294 -24.73 4.99 -0.77
C ASN A 294 -24.08 3.66 -0.38
N ILE A 295 -23.52 2.96 -1.35
CA ILE A 295 -22.83 1.68 -1.14
C ILE A 295 -21.50 1.70 -1.88
N VAL A 296 -20.41 1.43 -1.18
CA VAL A 296 -19.10 1.16 -1.75
C VAL A 296 -18.90 -0.34 -1.78
N ALA A 297 -18.80 -0.91 -2.97
CA ALA A 297 -18.72 -2.34 -3.18
C ALA A 297 -17.58 -2.70 -4.13
N SER A 298 -17.14 -3.95 -4.06
CA SER A 298 -16.16 -4.50 -4.98
C SER A 298 -16.83 -5.23 -6.14
N ILE A 299 -16.35 -4.99 -7.35
CA ILE A 299 -16.78 -5.72 -8.56
C ILE A 299 -15.90 -6.93 -8.87
N ALA A 300 -14.73 -6.99 -8.23
CA ALA A 300 -13.70 -7.99 -8.46
C ALA A 300 -12.96 -8.30 -7.15
N VAL A 301 -11.81 -8.96 -7.25
CA VAL A 301 -10.91 -9.19 -6.12
C VAL A 301 -10.53 -7.85 -5.49
N GLN A 302 -10.55 -7.78 -4.17
CA GLN A 302 -10.17 -6.60 -3.40
C GLN A 302 -9.11 -6.98 -2.35
N SER A 303 -8.09 -6.15 -2.20
CA SER A 303 -7.00 -6.37 -1.23
C SER A 303 -6.86 -5.22 -0.24
N ILE A 304 -8.01 -4.65 0.15
CA ILE A 304 -8.08 -3.63 1.20
C ILE A 304 -7.41 -4.16 2.47
N ASP A 305 -6.59 -3.31 3.06
CA ASP A 305 -6.00 -3.54 4.37
C ASP A 305 -6.01 -2.23 5.17
N ASN A 306 -5.31 -2.25 6.29
CA ASN A 306 -5.16 -1.13 7.21
C ASN A 306 -4.99 0.27 6.57
N PRO A 307 -4.19 0.51 5.50
CA PRO A 307 -4.06 1.85 4.91
C PRO A 307 -5.36 2.40 4.31
N GLU A 308 -6.21 1.53 3.73
CA GLU A 308 -7.50 1.92 3.17
C GLU A 308 -8.53 2.14 4.27
N ILE A 309 -8.49 1.31 5.32
CA ILE A 309 -9.33 1.50 6.51
C ILE A 309 -8.98 2.83 7.19
N TYR A 310 -7.69 3.16 7.28
CA TYR A 310 -7.23 4.45 7.79
C TYR A 310 -7.81 5.61 6.99
N GLU A 311 -7.78 5.53 5.65
CA GLU A 311 -8.35 6.55 4.77
C GLU A 311 -9.84 6.80 5.06
N ILE A 312 -10.62 5.74 5.29
CA ILE A 312 -12.04 5.88 5.64
C ILE A 312 -12.22 6.60 6.99
N PHE A 313 -11.31 6.40 7.95
CA PHE A 313 -11.39 7.05 9.26
C PHE A 313 -10.89 8.49 9.27
N SER A 314 -9.87 8.80 8.46
CA SER A 314 -9.26 10.12 8.38
C SER A 314 -10.06 11.08 7.51
N ASP A 315 -10.81 10.57 6.53
CA ASP A 315 -11.57 11.41 5.61
C ASP A 315 -12.85 11.96 6.27
N SER A 316 -12.87 13.29 6.42
CA SER A 316 -14.06 14.01 6.89
C SER A 316 -15.19 14.05 5.85
N ASN A 317 -14.88 13.79 4.58
CA ASN A 317 -15.81 13.79 3.46
C ASN A 317 -15.66 12.50 2.64
N LEU A 318 -16.49 11.49 2.96
CA LEU A 318 -16.53 10.22 2.24
C LEU A 318 -17.12 10.30 0.82
N THR A 319 -17.40 11.51 0.32
CA THR A 319 -17.68 11.71 -1.08
C THR A 319 -16.48 11.22 -1.91
N ASN A 320 -16.73 10.31 -2.85
CA ASN A 320 -15.72 9.71 -3.75
C ASN A 320 -14.68 8.82 -3.08
N ILE A 321 -14.96 8.37 -1.86
CA ILE A 321 -14.09 7.46 -1.13
C ILE A 321 -13.77 6.19 -1.93
N GLY A 322 -14.69 5.64 -2.73
CA GLY A 322 -14.39 4.47 -3.56
C GLY A 322 -13.27 4.73 -4.58
N THR A 323 -13.21 5.92 -5.17
CA THR A 323 -12.14 6.33 -6.10
C THR A 323 -10.81 6.51 -5.35
N LYS A 324 -10.84 7.13 -4.16
CA LYS A 324 -9.66 7.30 -3.30
C LYS A 324 -9.08 5.94 -2.87
N LEU A 325 -9.94 5.04 -2.40
CA LEU A 325 -9.57 3.67 -2.02
C LEU A 325 -8.99 2.91 -3.21
N HIS A 326 -9.63 3.02 -4.37
CA HIS A 326 -9.14 2.41 -5.60
C HIS A 326 -7.75 2.92 -5.98
N ASN A 327 -7.52 4.23 -5.90
CA ASN A 327 -6.21 4.82 -6.20
C ASN A 327 -5.10 4.38 -5.22
N LYS A 328 -5.42 4.19 -3.94
CA LYS A 328 -4.47 3.62 -2.98
C LYS A 328 -4.13 2.16 -3.25
N LEU A 329 -5.02 1.43 -3.90
CA LEU A 329 -4.78 0.03 -4.28
C LEU A 329 -3.96 -0.15 -5.55
N ASN A 330 -3.60 0.93 -6.27
CA ASN A 330 -2.92 0.83 -7.57
C ASN A 330 -1.61 0.02 -7.56
N ASP A 331 -0.90 -0.04 -6.43
CA ASP A 331 0.35 -0.78 -6.31
C ASP A 331 0.19 -2.28 -6.01
N VAL A 332 -1.04 -2.73 -5.72
CA VAL A 332 -1.39 -4.15 -5.48
C VAL A 332 -2.47 -4.67 -6.43
N GLN A 333 -3.29 -3.77 -7.00
CA GLN A 333 -4.40 -4.09 -7.88
C GLN A 333 -4.43 -3.11 -9.06
N PRO A 334 -3.91 -3.51 -10.25
CA PRO A 334 -3.79 -2.60 -11.38
C PRO A 334 -5.12 -2.28 -12.08
N PHE A 335 -6.16 -3.09 -11.85
CA PHE A 335 -7.49 -2.99 -12.47
C PHE A 335 -8.52 -2.33 -11.54
N VAL A 336 -9.62 -1.81 -12.10
CA VAL A 336 -10.72 -1.24 -11.30
C VAL A 336 -11.41 -2.32 -10.48
N SER A 337 -11.40 -2.18 -9.16
CA SER A 337 -11.97 -3.19 -8.25
C SER A 337 -13.07 -2.67 -7.33
N ILE A 338 -13.25 -1.35 -7.24
CA ILE A 338 -14.21 -0.69 -6.35
C ILE A 338 -15.15 0.22 -7.16
N VAL A 339 -16.42 0.22 -6.80
CA VAL A 339 -17.45 1.11 -7.38
C VAL A 339 -18.23 1.84 -6.30
N ASN A 340 -18.70 3.04 -6.64
CA ASN A 340 -19.63 3.82 -5.83
C ASN A 340 -21.04 3.65 -6.40
N ILE A 341 -21.95 3.11 -5.59
CA ILE A 341 -23.36 2.97 -5.92
C ILE A 341 -24.14 4.02 -5.10
N GLY A 342 -24.88 4.90 -5.78
CA GLY A 342 -25.49 6.09 -5.18
C GLY A 342 -24.76 7.38 -5.53
N LEU A 343 -25.36 8.52 -5.16
CA LEU A 343 -24.86 9.85 -5.47
C LEU A 343 -24.35 10.57 -4.22
N PRO A 344 -23.36 11.46 -4.35
CA PRO A 344 -22.88 12.30 -3.26
C PRO A 344 -23.99 13.10 -2.55
N ASN A 345 -23.74 13.43 -1.29
CA ASN A 345 -24.63 14.29 -0.48
C ASN A 345 -24.34 15.79 -0.68
N THR A 346 -23.11 16.15 -1.09
CA THR A 346 -22.67 17.55 -1.20
C THR A 346 -22.32 17.90 -2.64
N ARG A 347 -22.65 19.14 -3.07
CA ARG A 347 -22.29 19.67 -4.39
C ARG A 347 -20.82 20.07 -4.52
N LYS A 348 -20.07 20.10 -3.41
CA LYS A 348 -18.65 20.42 -3.42
C LYS A 348 -17.88 19.13 -3.67
N VAL A 349 -17.54 18.89 -4.93
CA VAL A 349 -16.36 18.09 -5.25
C VAL A 349 -15.20 18.86 -4.65
N ASP A 350 -14.53 18.28 -3.64
CA ASP A 350 -13.25 18.83 -3.24
C ASP A 350 -12.31 18.65 -4.42
N GLN A 351 -11.90 19.76 -5.05
CA GLN A 351 -10.99 19.77 -6.20
C GLN A 351 -9.63 19.14 -5.87
N SER A 352 -9.35 18.83 -4.61
CA SER A 352 -8.13 18.17 -4.17
C SER A 352 -8.20 16.64 -4.34
N LEU A 353 -8.37 16.15 -5.56
CA LEU A 353 -7.76 14.85 -5.92
C LEU A 353 -6.22 14.94 -5.90
N GLU A 354 -5.68 16.17 -5.86
CA GLU A 354 -4.24 16.47 -5.98
C GLU A 354 -3.35 15.93 -4.84
N ASN A 355 -3.90 15.42 -3.73
CA ASN A 355 -3.10 14.82 -2.66
C ASN A 355 -3.68 13.49 -2.16
N ILE A 356 -4.04 12.56 -3.06
CA ILE A 356 -4.16 11.16 -2.62
C ILE A 356 -2.74 10.70 -2.28
N ASN A 357 -2.38 10.83 -1.00
CA ASN A 357 -1.13 10.31 -0.49
C ASN A 357 -1.11 8.81 -0.80
N GLY A 358 -0.18 8.42 -1.67
CA GLY A 358 0.10 7.03 -1.97
C GLY A 358 0.49 6.28 -0.70
N ILE A 359 0.40 4.95 -0.75
CA ILE A 359 0.81 4.13 0.38
C ILE A 359 2.30 4.33 0.63
N VAL A 360 2.68 4.61 1.87
CA VAL A 360 4.09 4.73 2.24
C VAL A 360 4.73 3.34 2.15
N ARG A 361 5.68 3.19 1.23
CA ARG A 361 6.46 1.96 1.02
C ARG A 361 7.86 2.09 1.62
N LEU A 362 8.54 0.95 1.76
CA LEU A 362 9.94 0.92 2.21
C LEU A 362 10.82 1.83 1.34
N THR A 363 11.61 2.69 1.99
CA THR A 363 12.68 3.45 1.33
C THR A 363 13.69 2.52 0.68
N GLN A 364 14.47 3.08 -0.26
CA GLN A 364 15.64 2.41 -0.81
C GLN A 364 16.60 1.96 0.30
N SER A 365 16.83 2.78 1.33
CA SER A 365 17.66 2.44 2.50
C SER A 365 17.17 1.20 3.24
N SER A 366 15.87 1.14 3.55
CA SER A 366 15.27 0.00 4.25
C SER A 366 15.36 -1.29 3.42
N LYS A 367 15.06 -1.21 2.12
CA LYS A 367 15.16 -2.35 1.18
C LYS A 367 16.60 -2.87 1.09
N MET A 368 17.57 -1.95 0.98
CA MET A 368 18.99 -2.27 0.93
C MET A 368 19.44 -3.00 2.19
N ILE A 369 19.09 -2.49 3.38
CA ILE A 369 19.43 -3.12 4.66
C ILE A 369 18.88 -4.55 4.72
N LEU A 370 17.59 -4.74 4.44
CA LEU A 370 16.96 -6.06 4.49
C LEU A 370 17.56 -7.02 3.47
N SER A 371 17.90 -6.53 2.26
CA SER A 371 18.57 -7.32 1.22
C SER A 371 19.98 -7.79 1.65
N ARG A 372 20.77 -6.93 2.30
CA ARG A 372 22.09 -7.32 2.84
C ARG A 372 21.98 -8.38 3.92
N LEU A 373 21.06 -8.19 4.87
CA LEU A 373 20.79 -9.19 5.91
C LEU A 373 20.37 -10.53 5.30
N ALA A 374 19.46 -10.51 4.31
CA ALA A 374 19.03 -11.70 3.59
C ALA A 374 20.22 -12.39 2.91
N SER A 375 21.08 -11.62 2.26
CA SER A 375 22.28 -12.14 1.57
C SER A 375 23.28 -12.77 2.55
N TYR A 376 23.49 -12.21 3.75
CA TYR A 376 24.30 -12.87 4.79
C TYR A 376 23.74 -14.24 5.21
N VAL A 377 22.42 -14.41 5.17
CA VAL A 377 21.75 -15.66 5.55
C VAL A 377 21.77 -16.67 4.42
N SER A 378 21.47 -16.26 3.18
CA SER A 378 21.15 -17.16 2.07
C SER A 378 22.23 -17.30 0.99
N SER A 379 23.21 -16.38 0.90
CA SER A 379 24.21 -16.42 -0.19
C SER A 379 25.11 -17.66 -0.15
N GLY A 380 25.40 -18.18 1.04
CA GLY A 380 26.45 -19.18 1.25
C GLY A 380 27.85 -18.59 1.43
N LEU A 381 27.99 -17.26 1.52
CA LEU A 381 29.24 -16.58 1.88
C LEU A 381 29.72 -16.96 3.29
N LEU A 382 28.78 -17.00 4.24
CA LEU A 382 29.06 -17.24 5.65
C LEU A 382 28.67 -18.67 6.06
N SER A 383 29.56 -19.33 6.79
CA SER A 383 29.36 -20.62 7.45
C SER A 383 28.16 -20.60 8.40
N SER A 384 27.58 -21.78 8.69
CA SER A 384 26.37 -21.88 9.53
C SER A 384 26.56 -21.32 10.93
N GLU A 385 27.76 -21.44 11.48
CA GLU A 385 28.08 -21.01 12.84
C GLU A 385 28.46 -19.53 12.93
N HIS A 386 28.67 -18.86 11.80
CA HIS A 386 29.10 -17.48 11.75
C HIS A 386 28.13 -16.53 12.46
N GLU A 387 28.64 -15.72 13.38
CA GLU A 387 27.81 -14.90 14.29
C GLU A 387 26.93 -13.88 13.53
N VAL A 388 27.49 -13.21 12.52
CA VAL A 388 26.76 -12.25 11.67
C VAL A 388 25.57 -12.90 10.95
N LYS A 389 25.69 -14.17 10.55
CA LYS A 389 24.61 -14.91 9.90
C LYS A 389 23.45 -15.13 10.86
N LYS A 390 23.76 -15.59 12.09
CA LYS A 390 22.76 -15.80 13.16
C LYS A 390 22.05 -14.49 13.54
N LEU A 391 22.81 -13.41 13.73
CA LEU A 391 22.24 -12.09 14.05
C LEU A 391 21.35 -11.55 12.92
N SER A 392 21.78 -11.70 11.67
CA SER A 392 21.00 -11.28 10.51
C SER A 392 19.68 -12.06 10.41
N ASN A 393 19.71 -13.38 10.62
CA ASN A 393 18.52 -14.22 10.61
C ASN A 393 17.49 -13.79 11.68
N ASN A 394 17.96 -13.47 12.89
CA ASN A 394 17.08 -13.01 13.97
C ASN A 394 16.37 -11.69 13.61
N VAL A 395 17.08 -10.74 13.01
CA VAL A 395 16.46 -9.47 12.58
C VAL A 395 15.47 -9.72 11.43
N LEU A 396 15.81 -10.56 10.46
CA LEU A 396 14.90 -10.89 9.36
C LEU A 396 13.62 -11.58 9.84
N ALA A 397 13.72 -12.52 10.79
CA ALA A 397 12.55 -13.22 11.33
C ALA A 397 11.52 -12.24 11.90
N ASP A 398 11.98 -11.21 12.62
CA ASP A 398 11.12 -10.17 13.19
C ASP A 398 10.56 -9.23 12.11
N TYR A 399 11.40 -8.80 11.17
CA TYR A 399 11.03 -7.74 10.22
C TYR A 399 10.28 -8.24 8.99
N MET A 400 10.42 -9.51 8.58
CA MET A 400 9.71 -10.04 7.42
C MET A 400 8.19 -9.93 7.56
N GLN A 401 7.64 -10.26 8.74
CA GLN A 401 6.22 -10.05 9.02
C GLN A 401 5.82 -8.57 9.01
N MET A 402 6.72 -7.70 9.47
CA MET A 402 6.48 -6.27 9.48
C MET A 402 6.54 -5.65 8.09
N THR A 403 7.22 -6.25 7.11
CA THR A 403 7.22 -5.78 5.70
C THR A 403 5.94 -6.13 4.93
N ARG A 404 4.98 -6.82 5.57
CA ARG A 404 3.65 -7.05 5.01
C ARG A 404 2.88 -5.74 4.95
N ARG A 405 2.26 -5.46 3.78
CA ARG A 405 1.36 -4.31 3.60
C ARG A 405 0.31 -4.24 4.71
N GLY A 406 0.12 -3.05 5.27
CA GLY A 406 -0.82 -2.80 6.36
C GLY A 406 -0.27 -3.07 7.76
N THR A 407 0.89 -3.73 7.90
CA THR A 407 1.57 -3.86 9.21
C THR A 407 2.48 -2.67 9.52
N TYR A 408 3.02 -2.02 8.48
CA TYR A 408 3.90 -0.85 8.54
C TYR A 408 3.38 0.24 7.61
N GLY A 409 3.75 1.49 7.87
CA GLY A 409 3.47 2.60 6.96
C GLY A 409 1.99 2.94 6.76
N VAL A 410 1.13 2.59 7.74
CA VAL A 410 -0.26 3.09 7.80
C VAL A 410 -0.27 4.63 7.87
N THR A 411 0.76 5.22 8.46
CA THR A 411 1.06 6.66 8.43
C THR A 411 2.55 6.89 8.19
N GLU A 412 2.92 8.11 7.77
CA GLU A 412 4.33 8.51 7.61
C GLU A 412 5.12 8.40 8.93
N GLU A 413 4.51 8.75 10.05
CA GLU A 413 5.13 8.62 11.37
C GLU A 413 5.46 7.16 11.72
N LYS A 414 4.49 6.24 11.55
CA LYS A 414 4.72 4.81 11.80
C LYS A 414 5.79 4.24 10.86
N TYR A 415 5.86 4.76 9.63
CA TYR A 415 6.93 4.43 8.70
C TYR A 415 8.31 4.89 9.19
N LEU A 416 8.45 6.15 9.58
CA LEU A 416 9.71 6.70 10.10
C LEU A 416 10.17 5.95 11.36
N ASN A 417 9.24 5.57 12.23
CA ASN A 417 9.52 4.75 13.40
C ASN A 417 10.03 3.35 13.01
N PHE A 418 9.41 2.69 12.02
CA PHE A 418 9.89 1.42 11.48
C PHE A 418 11.32 1.53 10.95
N GLU A 419 11.63 2.54 10.13
CA GLU A 419 12.97 2.74 9.56
C GLU A 419 14.02 2.98 10.65
N GLN A 420 13.70 3.85 11.62
CA GLN A 420 14.60 4.11 12.74
C GLN A 420 14.86 2.86 13.58
N ASN A 421 13.84 2.04 13.83
CA ASN A 421 13.99 0.78 14.57
C ASN A 421 14.83 -0.25 13.80
N LEU A 422 14.66 -0.35 12.48
CA LEU A 422 15.47 -1.23 11.65
C LEU A 422 16.95 -0.82 11.72
N ILE A 423 17.25 0.47 11.55
CA ILE A 423 18.61 1.01 11.67
C ILE A 423 19.19 0.73 13.05
N ASN A 424 18.42 0.98 14.12
CA ASN A 424 18.85 0.73 15.50
C ASN A 424 19.17 -0.76 15.75
N ARG A 425 18.44 -1.68 15.13
CA ARG A 425 18.71 -3.13 15.22
C ARG A 425 19.89 -3.60 14.39
N VAL A 426 20.16 -2.95 13.26
CA VAL A 426 21.27 -3.33 12.36
C VAL A 426 22.58 -2.66 12.75
N ASN A 427 22.55 -1.57 13.51
CA ASN A 427 23.75 -0.91 13.99
C ASN A 427 24.64 -1.82 14.89
N PRO A 428 24.08 -2.61 15.84
CA PRO A 428 24.84 -3.64 16.55
C PRO A 428 25.49 -4.68 15.63
N ILE A 429 24.81 -5.11 14.56
CA ILE A 429 25.39 -6.04 13.57
C ILE A 429 26.54 -5.37 12.84
N SER A 430 26.38 -4.10 12.43
CA SER A 430 27.43 -3.31 11.78
C SER A 430 28.66 -3.18 12.68
N LYS A 431 28.45 -2.88 13.96
CA LYS A 431 29.53 -2.86 14.97
C LYS A 431 30.21 -4.23 15.07
N LYS A 432 29.43 -5.32 15.14
CA LYS A 432 29.98 -6.68 15.27
C LYS A 432 30.79 -7.12 14.05
N ILE A 433 30.30 -6.82 12.84
CA ILE A 433 31.05 -7.02 11.59
C ILE A 433 32.40 -6.30 11.68
N ALA A 434 32.41 -5.04 12.12
CA ALA A 434 33.62 -4.26 12.24
C ALA A 434 34.59 -4.80 13.31
N GLU A 435 34.07 -5.29 14.44
CA GLU A 435 34.85 -5.96 15.50
C GLU A 435 35.47 -7.28 15.01
N ILE A 436 34.73 -8.09 14.24
CA ILE A 436 35.27 -9.32 13.65
C ILE A 436 36.36 -8.99 12.63
N MET A 437 36.09 -8.04 11.73
CA MET A 437 37.02 -7.67 10.67
C MET A 437 38.31 -7.01 11.22
N ILE A 438 38.24 -6.24 12.31
CA ILE A 438 39.45 -5.68 12.95
C ILE A 438 40.29 -6.77 13.62
N GLN A 439 39.66 -7.82 14.19
CA GLN A 439 40.31 -8.87 14.97
C GLN A 439 40.82 -10.04 14.12
N ASN A 440 40.16 -10.37 13.01
CA ASN A 440 40.47 -11.52 12.18
C ASN A 440 40.48 -11.16 10.69
N GLN A 441 41.67 -10.92 10.14
CA GLN A 441 41.84 -10.59 8.72
C GLN A 441 41.54 -11.76 7.76
N ASN A 442 41.47 -13.00 8.26
CA ASN A 442 41.16 -14.20 7.49
C ASN A 442 39.68 -14.59 7.58
N ASP A 443 38.84 -13.74 8.17
CA ASP A 443 37.41 -14.00 8.30
C ASP A 443 36.68 -14.01 6.95
N GLU A 444 35.62 -14.81 6.87
CA GLU A 444 34.80 -14.99 5.67
C GLU A 444 34.21 -13.66 5.14
N LEU A 445 34.00 -12.67 6.02
CA LEU A 445 33.53 -11.34 5.65
C LEU A 445 34.47 -10.60 4.68
N PHE A 446 35.78 -10.89 4.70
CA PHE A 446 36.72 -10.27 3.78
C PHE A 446 36.65 -10.83 2.35
N GLU A 447 36.02 -11.98 2.15
CA GLU A 447 35.81 -12.58 0.83
C GLU A 447 34.53 -12.10 0.15
N PHE A 448 33.80 -11.15 0.74
CA PHE A 448 32.51 -10.71 0.21
C PHE A 448 32.62 -10.23 -1.25
N ASP A 449 33.66 -9.51 -1.63
CA ASP A 449 33.83 -9.01 -2.99
C ASP A 449 34.09 -10.16 -3.96
N ARG A 450 35.12 -10.97 -3.69
CA ARG A 450 35.53 -12.11 -4.51
C ARG A 450 34.38 -13.09 -4.69
N TYR A 451 33.70 -13.44 -3.60
CA TYR A 451 32.57 -14.36 -3.60
C TYR A 451 31.45 -13.91 -4.54
N ASN A 452 31.13 -12.61 -4.53
CA ASN A 452 30.05 -12.03 -5.34
C ASN A 452 30.49 -11.80 -6.79
N ILE A 453 31.68 -11.26 -7.05
CA ILE A 453 32.18 -10.95 -8.40
C ILE A 453 32.23 -12.21 -9.26
N PHE A 454 32.69 -13.34 -8.71
CA PHE A 454 32.71 -14.61 -9.44
C PHE A 454 31.33 -15.24 -9.68
N ARG A 455 30.26 -14.61 -9.17
CA ARG A 455 28.85 -15.04 -9.30
C ARG A 455 27.98 -13.88 -9.79
N SER A 456 28.58 -12.98 -10.56
CA SER A 456 27.93 -11.79 -11.10
C SER A 456 28.45 -11.52 -12.51
N ILE A 457 27.68 -10.74 -13.27
CA ILE A 457 28.07 -10.22 -14.57
C ILE A 457 28.29 -8.71 -14.44
N ILE A 458 29.23 -8.16 -15.21
CA ILE A 458 29.44 -6.71 -15.26
C ILE A 458 28.25 -6.04 -15.95
N ASP A 459 27.71 -4.99 -15.35
CA ASP A 459 26.79 -4.08 -16.03
C ASP A 459 27.59 -3.19 -16.99
N GLU A 460 27.58 -3.52 -18.29
CA GLU A 460 28.31 -2.76 -19.31
C GLU A 460 27.92 -1.28 -19.35
N SER A 461 26.65 -0.96 -19.03
CA SER A 461 26.14 0.41 -19.03
C SER A 461 26.68 1.24 -17.86
N SER A 462 27.20 0.57 -16.82
CA SER A 462 27.77 1.21 -15.63
C SER A 462 29.27 1.52 -15.74
N ILE A 463 29.94 1.11 -16.82
CA ILE A 463 31.40 1.24 -16.94
C ILE A 463 31.80 2.71 -17.13
N PHE A 464 32.70 3.22 -16.28
CA PHE A 464 33.23 4.58 -16.39
C PHE A 464 34.74 4.65 -16.16
N LYS A 465 35.41 5.67 -16.72
CA LYS A 465 36.83 5.93 -16.50
C LYS A 465 37.00 7.06 -15.47
N LYS A 466 37.93 6.90 -14.53
CA LYS A 466 38.27 7.91 -13.50
C LYS A 466 39.77 7.88 -13.22
N ILE A 467 40.34 9.03 -12.85
CA ILE A 467 41.74 9.11 -12.37
C ILE A 467 41.76 8.74 -10.87
N CYS A 468 42.60 7.78 -10.51
CA CYS A 468 42.83 7.38 -9.13
C CYS A 468 43.60 8.47 -8.36
N CYS A 469 43.50 8.50 -7.03
CA CYS A 469 44.27 9.40 -6.17
C CYS A 469 45.80 9.24 -6.32
N CYS A 470 46.28 8.14 -6.90
CA CYS A 470 47.70 7.96 -7.23
C CYS A 470 48.13 8.64 -8.56
N GLY A 471 47.21 9.30 -9.25
CA GLY A 471 47.41 9.95 -10.57
C GLY A 471 47.25 9.03 -11.78
N SER A 472 47.10 7.72 -11.59
CA SER A 472 46.93 6.76 -12.70
C SER A 472 45.47 6.63 -13.13
N SER A 473 45.23 6.23 -14.38
CA SER A 473 43.89 5.91 -14.87
C SER A 473 43.33 4.67 -14.19
N GLY A 474 42.00 4.59 -14.14
CA GLY A 474 41.25 3.45 -13.66
C GLY A 474 39.87 3.35 -14.27
N VAL A 475 39.19 2.23 -13.99
CA VAL A 475 37.87 1.89 -14.50
C VAL A 475 36.98 1.50 -13.33
N GLY A 476 35.78 2.08 -13.26
CA GLY A 476 34.73 1.69 -12.33
C GLY A 476 33.60 0.96 -13.04
N CYS A 477 32.94 0.06 -12.33
CA CYS A 477 31.80 -0.72 -12.82
C CYS A 477 30.94 -1.26 -11.67
N ASN A 478 29.70 -1.61 -12.00
CA ASN A 478 28.79 -2.34 -11.12
C ASN A 478 28.68 -3.81 -11.57
N TYR A 479 28.44 -4.69 -10.60
CA TYR A 479 28.20 -6.11 -10.82
C TYR A 479 26.73 -6.44 -10.55
N ILE A 480 26.06 -7.03 -11.55
CA ILE A 480 24.71 -7.57 -11.46
C ILE A 480 24.82 -9.02 -11.01
N PRO A 481 24.27 -9.38 -9.83
CA PRO A 481 24.36 -10.74 -9.34
C PRO A 481 23.54 -11.73 -10.16
N GLU A 482 24.06 -12.95 -10.34
CA GLU A 482 23.37 -14.06 -11.02
C GLU A 482 22.13 -14.55 -10.26
N THR A 483 22.07 -14.29 -8.95
CA THR A 483 20.93 -14.64 -8.10
C THR A 483 20.59 -13.53 -7.11
N ASN A 484 19.33 -13.42 -6.73
CA ASN A 484 18.82 -12.39 -5.82
C ASN A 484 19.33 -12.49 -4.36
N ASN A 485 20.08 -13.55 -4.04
CA ASN A 485 20.63 -13.80 -2.69
C ASN A 485 22.05 -13.25 -2.52
N LEU A 486 22.60 -12.63 -3.57
CA LEU A 486 23.93 -12.03 -3.59
C LEU A 486 23.85 -10.52 -3.39
N PHE A 487 24.99 -9.93 -3.04
CA PHE A 487 25.12 -8.51 -2.83
C PHE A 487 25.35 -7.80 -4.16
N ASN A 488 24.72 -6.64 -4.35
CA ASN A 488 25.10 -5.72 -5.43
C ASN A 488 26.43 -5.05 -5.07
N ILE A 489 27.43 -5.18 -5.95
CA ILE A 489 28.80 -4.70 -5.73
C ILE A 489 29.15 -3.62 -6.76
N ASN A 490 29.78 -2.56 -6.28
CA ASN A 490 30.39 -1.51 -7.09
C ASN A 490 31.91 -1.56 -6.85
N SER A 491 32.69 -1.52 -7.92
CA SER A 491 34.15 -1.59 -7.86
C SER A 491 34.82 -0.51 -8.69
N PHE A 492 36.03 -0.12 -8.29
CA PHE A 492 36.93 0.76 -9.01
C PHE A 492 38.34 0.18 -9.01
N TYR A 493 38.85 -0.08 -10.22
CA TYR A 493 40.16 -0.67 -10.47
C TYR A 493 41.11 0.38 -11.05
N CYS A 494 42.27 0.56 -10.43
CA CYS A 494 43.35 1.42 -10.89
C CYS A 494 44.44 0.58 -11.55
N TYR A 495 44.98 1.01 -12.69
CA TYR A 495 46.07 0.28 -13.36
C TYR A 495 47.36 0.19 -12.51
N ARG A 496 47.56 1.11 -11.56
CA ARG A 496 48.70 1.09 -10.63
C ARG A 496 48.38 0.45 -9.28
N CYS A 497 47.18 0.68 -8.74
CA CYS A 497 46.80 0.25 -7.39
C CYS A 497 45.95 -1.03 -7.36
N GLY A 498 45.63 -1.65 -8.50
CA GLY A 498 44.72 -2.79 -8.53
C GLY A 498 43.30 -2.43 -8.10
N ASP A 499 42.69 -3.26 -7.27
CA ASP A 499 41.35 -3.08 -6.69
C ASP A 499 41.34 -1.95 -5.64
N LYS A 500 41.26 -0.72 -6.15
CA LYS A 500 41.38 0.48 -5.33
C LYS A 500 40.20 0.65 -4.36
N ASN A 501 38.99 0.32 -4.79
CA ASN A 501 37.79 0.32 -3.96
C ASN A 501 36.83 -0.75 -4.46
N THR A 502 36.30 -1.56 -3.54
CA THR A 502 35.18 -2.46 -3.79
C THR A 502 34.19 -2.34 -2.65
N SER A 503 32.91 -2.14 -2.96
CA SER A 503 31.90 -1.84 -1.97
C SER A 503 30.54 -2.43 -2.34
N MET A 504 29.76 -2.79 -1.32
CA MET A 504 28.33 -3.02 -1.52
C MET A 504 27.63 -1.72 -1.92
N THR A 505 26.63 -1.77 -2.80
CA THR A 505 25.86 -0.58 -3.20
C THR A 505 25.30 0.16 -1.98
N GLY A 506 25.38 1.49 -1.97
CA GLY A 506 24.90 2.35 -0.86
C GLY A 506 25.91 2.57 0.28
N MET A 507 27.14 2.09 0.14
CA MET A 507 28.23 2.39 1.07
C MET A 507 28.78 3.82 0.91
N PRO A 508 29.45 4.39 1.93
CA PRO A 508 30.09 5.69 1.81
C PRO A 508 31.07 5.79 0.63
N GLU A 509 31.14 6.96 0.02
CA GLU A 509 32.22 7.32 -0.91
C GLU A 509 33.49 7.63 -0.14
N VAL A 510 34.63 7.14 -0.64
CA VAL A 510 35.88 7.13 0.10
C VAL A 510 37.05 7.42 -0.81
N ASP A 511 37.86 8.40 -0.43
CA ASP A 511 39.21 8.58 -0.93
C ASP A 511 40.21 8.23 0.17
N PHE A 512 40.96 7.15 -0.04
CA PHE A 512 41.97 6.67 0.89
C PHE A 512 43.37 6.87 0.33
N MET A 513 44.16 7.69 1.02
CA MET A 513 45.50 8.11 0.62
C MET A 513 46.49 7.89 1.75
N CYS A 514 47.76 7.75 1.38
CA CYS A 514 48.87 7.54 2.27
C CYS A 514 50.07 8.32 1.74
N ASP A 515 50.84 8.90 2.65
CA ASP A 515 52.06 9.64 2.33
C ASP A 515 53.20 8.68 1.98
N ASN A 516 54.30 9.23 1.46
CA ASN A 516 55.55 8.48 1.32
C ASN A 516 56.09 8.06 2.69
N TYR A 517 56.87 6.97 2.72
CA TYR A 517 57.52 6.48 3.94
C TYR A 517 58.50 7.50 4.51
N ASP A 518 58.24 7.92 5.76
CA ASP A 518 59.12 8.75 6.57
C ASP A 518 60.15 7.82 7.24
N ARG A 519 61.30 7.66 6.56
CA ARG A 519 62.37 6.75 6.99
C ARG A 519 62.95 7.14 8.35
N GLU A 520 63.14 8.42 8.62
CA GLU A 520 63.74 8.90 9.88
C GLU A 520 62.88 8.52 11.08
N ARG A 521 61.55 8.48 10.90
CA ARG A 521 60.60 8.17 11.95
C ARG A 521 59.93 6.80 11.79
N LEU A 522 60.42 6.01 10.84
CA LEU A 522 59.93 4.67 10.46
C LEU A 522 58.41 4.60 10.36
N ARG A 523 57.77 5.57 9.68
CA ARG A 523 56.30 5.69 9.70
C ARG A 523 55.68 6.14 8.38
N ILE A 524 54.37 5.91 8.27
CA ILE A 524 53.53 6.37 7.17
C ILE A 524 52.30 7.03 7.75
N LYS A 525 51.98 8.22 7.24
CA LYS A 525 50.71 8.89 7.53
C LYS A 525 49.68 8.52 6.48
N TYR A 526 48.44 8.41 6.91
CA TYR A 526 47.31 8.17 6.03
C TYR A 526 46.19 9.17 6.27
N LYS A 527 45.41 9.38 5.21
CA LYS A 527 44.25 10.27 5.19
C LYS A 527 43.08 9.56 4.53
N ILE A 528 41.94 9.59 5.20
CA ILE A 528 40.67 9.03 4.73
C ILE A 528 39.70 10.20 4.62
N VAL A 529 39.23 10.47 3.40
CA VAL A 529 38.12 11.38 3.15
C VAL A 529 36.89 10.52 2.90
N ILE A 530 35.87 10.66 3.74
CA ILE A 530 34.66 9.84 3.71
C ILE A 530 33.40 10.69 3.62
N THR A 531 32.53 10.34 2.68
CA THR A 531 31.23 10.99 2.46
C THR A 531 30.14 9.91 2.51
N PRO A 532 29.31 9.84 3.56
CA PRO A 532 28.28 8.83 3.67
C PRO A 532 27.09 9.13 2.75
N GLN A 533 26.44 8.10 2.24
CA GLN A 533 25.17 8.24 1.50
C GLN A 533 23.95 8.27 2.44
N HIS A 534 24.12 7.80 3.68
CA HIS A 534 23.07 7.70 4.68
C HIS A 534 23.53 8.24 6.04
N ARG A 535 22.58 8.75 6.83
CA ARG A 535 22.83 9.12 8.24
C ARG A 535 23.11 7.86 9.08
N GLY A 536 23.78 8.04 10.21
CA GLY A 536 24.04 6.96 11.17
C GLY A 536 25.51 6.83 11.55
N ASP A 537 25.84 5.69 12.16
CA ASP A 537 27.20 5.37 12.54
C ASP A 537 27.92 4.66 11.38
N VAL A 538 29.16 5.06 11.14
CA VAL A 538 30.10 4.41 10.25
C VAL A 538 31.25 3.89 11.10
N TYR A 539 31.59 2.63 10.93
CA TYR A 539 32.73 1.99 11.57
C TYR A 539 33.83 1.79 10.54
N LEU A 540 35.07 2.11 10.88
CA LEU A 540 36.20 1.93 9.97
C LEU A 540 37.45 1.49 10.71
N GLY A 541 38.30 0.74 10.02
CA GLY A 541 39.60 0.32 10.51
C GLY A 541 40.62 0.29 9.39
N VAL A 542 41.85 0.62 9.74
CA VAL A 542 43.00 0.51 8.84
C VAL A 542 43.89 -0.61 9.33
N GLN A 543 44.25 -1.52 8.43
CA GLN A 543 45.05 -2.69 8.70
C GLN A 543 46.22 -2.79 7.71
N LEU A 544 47.32 -3.37 8.19
CA LEU A 544 48.39 -3.90 7.35
C LEU A 544 48.06 -5.34 6.94
N PRO A 545 48.63 -5.85 5.84
CA PRO A 545 48.52 -7.25 5.48
C PRO A 545 49.09 -8.12 6.62
N THR A 546 48.48 -9.28 6.86
CA THR A 546 48.84 -10.19 7.98
C THR A 546 50.32 -10.56 8.03
N TYR A 547 51.00 -10.63 6.88
CA TYR A 547 52.42 -10.95 6.79
C TYR A 547 53.37 -9.79 7.18
N VAL A 548 52.85 -8.56 7.35
CA VAL A 548 53.62 -7.36 7.76
C VAL A 548 53.09 -6.76 9.07
N GLU A 549 51.91 -7.16 9.51
CA GLU A 549 51.29 -6.69 10.76
C GLU A 549 52.21 -6.87 11.97
N LYS A 550 52.95 -7.99 12.06
CA LYS A 550 53.93 -8.24 13.12
C LYS A 550 55.16 -7.32 13.10
N SER A 551 55.41 -6.68 11.97
CA SER A 551 56.52 -5.73 11.78
C SER A 551 56.08 -4.29 12.09
N SER A 552 54.85 -4.07 12.56
CA SER A 552 54.35 -2.77 12.97
C SER A 552 54.21 -2.66 14.49
N ASN A 553 54.55 -1.48 15.02
CA ASN A 553 54.31 -1.11 16.41
C ASN A 553 52.92 -0.50 16.63
N THR A 554 52.11 -0.38 15.56
CA THR A 554 50.79 0.22 15.60
C THR A 554 49.72 -0.85 15.55
N SER A 555 49.02 -1.04 16.67
CA SER A 555 47.85 -1.93 16.70
C SER A 555 46.69 -1.35 15.86
N PRO A 556 45.99 -2.17 15.08
CA PRO A 556 44.79 -1.73 14.36
C PRO A 556 43.73 -1.17 15.33
N GLU A 557 43.23 0.03 15.03
CA GLU A 557 42.18 0.68 15.82
C GLU A 557 40.87 0.73 15.04
N LEU A 558 39.77 0.34 15.70
CA LEU A 558 38.43 0.52 15.18
C LEU A 558 37.90 1.91 15.56
N LYS A 559 37.68 2.76 14.55
CA LYS A 559 37.09 4.10 14.73
C LYS A 559 35.61 4.10 14.39
N ARG A 560 34.81 4.80 15.20
CA ARG A 560 33.39 5.07 14.96
C ARG A 560 33.17 6.54 14.65
N ILE A 561 32.49 6.83 13.55
CA ILE A 561 32.10 8.18 13.15
C ILE A 561 30.59 8.25 13.07
N ARG A 562 29.98 9.15 13.85
CA ARG A 562 28.55 9.44 13.77
C ARG A 562 28.28 10.58 12.79
N PHE A 563 27.41 10.33 11.82
CA PHE A 563 26.92 11.31 10.85
C PHE A 563 25.45 11.65 11.16
N LYS A 564 25.25 12.80 11.83
CA LYS A 564 23.91 13.36 12.06
C LYS A 564 23.30 13.94 10.78
N ASN A 565 24.15 14.53 9.93
CA ASN A 565 23.83 15.05 8.60
C ASN A 565 24.78 14.42 7.57
N ILE A 566 24.36 14.40 6.31
CA ILE A 566 25.22 13.98 5.19
C ILE A 566 26.25 15.09 4.96
N GLY A 567 27.53 14.74 5.09
CA GLY A 567 28.63 15.66 4.91
C GLY A 567 29.96 14.91 4.99
N THR A 568 30.99 15.48 4.38
CA THR A 568 32.32 14.87 4.31
C THR A 568 33.06 15.00 5.63
N LYS A 569 33.80 13.96 6.02
CA LYS A 569 34.74 13.99 7.14
C LYS A 569 36.11 13.51 6.71
N VAL A 570 37.12 14.04 7.39
CA VAL A 570 38.52 13.65 7.22
C VAL A 570 38.98 12.93 8.48
N VAL A 571 39.62 11.78 8.30
CA VAL A 571 40.28 11.02 9.36
C VAL A 571 41.74 10.85 8.98
N GLU A 572 42.63 11.18 9.90
CA GLU A 572 44.06 11.00 9.73
C GLU A 572 44.58 10.00 10.77
N GLY A 573 45.71 9.39 10.45
CA GLY A 573 46.44 8.51 11.36
C GLY A 573 47.81 8.18 10.82
N GLU A 574 48.57 7.41 11.59
CA GLU A 574 49.90 6.97 11.22
C GLU A 574 50.14 5.52 11.63
N ILE A 575 51.05 4.86 10.92
CA ILE A 575 51.50 3.50 11.17
C ILE A 575 53.02 3.52 11.27
N CYS A 576 53.55 2.96 12.35
CA CYS A 576 54.98 2.86 12.62
C CYS A 576 55.47 1.43 12.37
N PHE A 577 56.66 1.30 11.81
CA PHE A 577 57.30 0.05 11.43
C PHE A 577 58.55 -0.21 12.28
N ASN A 578 58.92 -1.47 12.41
CA ASN A 578 60.20 -1.87 13.00
C ASN A 578 61.33 -1.63 11.99
N GLU A 579 62.54 -1.37 12.49
CA GLU A 579 63.74 -1.13 11.65
C GLU A 579 64.06 -2.30 10.71
N ASP A 580 63.73 -3.53 11.11
CA ASP A 580 63.97 -4.77 10.38
C ASP A 580 62.86 -5.11 9.36
N THR A 581 61.85 -4.25 9.22
CA THR A 581 60.78 -4.46 8.22
C THR A 581 61.36 -4.48 6.82
N LEU A 582 61.04 -5.52 6.05
CA LEU A 582 61.55 -5.69 4.69
C LEU A 582 61.18 -4.49 3.80
N LEU A 583 62.15 -4.03 3.03
CA LEU A 583 61.99 -2.89 2.12
C LEU A 583 61.37 -3.37 0.81
N GLN A 584 60.08 -3.10 0.63
CA GLN A 584 59.33 -3.40 -0.58
C GLN A 584 58.02 -2.59 -0.63
N SER A 585 57.21 -2.85 -1.66
CA SER A 585 55.86 -2.31 -1.76
C SER A 585 54.89 -3.09 -0.88
N TYR A 586 54.05 -2.36 -0.15
CA TYR A 586 52.94 -2.89 0.64
C TYR A 586 51.68 -2.07 0.39
N TYR A 587 50.60 -2.43 1.06
CA TYR A 587 49.37 -1.65 1.04
C TYR A 587 48.77 -1.52 2.43
N LEU A 588 48.09 -0.40 2.67
CA LEU A 588 47.13 -0.25 3.74
C LEU A 588 45.76 -0.68 3.23
N LYS A 589 45.05 -1.44 4.05
CA LYS A 589 43.67 -1.86 3.81
C LYS A 589 42.75 -1.10 4.74
N LEU A 590 41.84 -0.34 4.16
CA LEU A 590 40.74 0.30 4.86
C LEU A 590 39.50 -0.57 4.66
N PHE A 591 38.85 -0.98 5.75
CA PHE A 591 37.49 -1.49 5.68
C PHE A 591 36.53 -0.49 6.33
N ILE A 592 35.32 -0.40 5.80
CA ILE A 592 34.26 0.48 6.27
C ILE A 592 32.97 -0.31 6.36
N ILE A 593 32.25 -0.13 7.47
CA ILE A 593 30.98 -0.78 7.75
C ILE A 593 29.90 0.26 8.06
N GLN A 594 28.77 0.18 7.36
CA GLN A 594 27.59 0.99 7.62
C GLN A 594 26.34 0.22 7.22
N ASN A 595 25.33 0.19 8.09
CA ASN A 595 24.03 -0.43 7.81
C ASN A 595 24.16 -1.88 7.28
N GLY A 596 25.04 -2.66 7.91
CA GLY A 596 25.35 -4.04 7.53
C GLY A 596 26.04 -4.19 6.17
N GLY A 597 26.53 -3.11 5.54
CA GLY A 597 27.30 -3.19 4.30
C GLY A 597 28.79 -3.11 4.55
N ILE A 598 29.57 -3.64 3.61
CA ILE A 598 31.04 -3.64 3.64
C ILE A 598 31.59 -2.88 2.43
N ALA A 599 32.61 -2.06 2.67
CA ALA A 599 33.45 -1.47 1.65
C ALA A 599 34.92 -1.66 2.03
N ILE A 600 35.76 -1.95 1.03
CA ILE A 600 37.20 -2.09 1.18
C ILE A 600 37.88 -1.14 0.20
N SER A 601 38.86 -0.38 0.68
CA SER A 601 39.75 0.41 -0.15
C SER A 601 41.22 0.15 0.22
N ARG A 602 42.11 0.22 -0.77
CA ARG A 602 43.54 -0.03 -0.57
C ARG A 602 44.39 1.18 -0.95
N CYS A 603 45.43 1.46 -0.19
CA CYS A 603 46.46 2.46 -0.54
C CYS A 603 47.83 1.81 -0.55
N PHE A 604 48.53 1.84 -1.69
CA PHE A 604 49.86 1.24 -1.80
C PHE A 604 50.93 2.25 -1.40
N PHE A 605 51.97 1.76 -0.72
CA PHE A 605 53.13 2.53 -0.32
C PHE A 605 54.40 1.68 -0.47
N ASN A 606 55.56 2.33 -0.50
CA ASN A 606 56.84 1.66 -0.63
C ASN A 606 57.71 1.95 0.60
N LEU A 607 58.25 0.90 1.23
CA LEU A 607 59.37 1.02 2.15
C LEU A 607 60.65 0.95 1.32
N ILE A 608 61.42 2.03 1.27
CA ILE A 608 62.64 2.13 0.49
C ILE A 608 63.81 2.57 1.38
N ASN A 609 65.01 2.10 1.04
CA ASN A 609 66.25 2.71 1.51
C ASN A 609 66.59 3.83 0.53
N ASN A 610 66.70 5.06 1.00
CA ASN A 610 67.41 6.08 0.23
C ASN A 610 68.90 5.70 0.25
N CYS A 611 69.35 4.99 -0.77
CA CYS A 611 70.70 5.21 -1.28
C CYS A 611 70.59 6.44 -2.17
N GLU A 612 70.91 7.63 -1.64
CA GLU A 612 71.32 8.75 -2.48
C GLU A 612 72.66 8.39 -3.12
N GLY A 613 72.62 7.56 -4.16
CA GLY A 613 73.58 7.65 -5.23
C GLY A 613 73.23 8.89 -6.03
N LYS A 614 74.14 9.87 -6.05
CA LYS A 614 74.13 10.96 -7.02
C LYS A 614 73.88 10.38 -8.41
N PHE A 615 72.69 10.56 -8.95
CA PHE A 615 72.49 10.49 -10.39
C PHE A 615 73.08 11.77 -10.97
N GLU A 616 74.35 11.72 -11.39
CA GLU A 616 74.84 12.66 -12.38
C GLU A 616 73.98 12.48 -13.64
N LYS A 617 73.52 13.62 -14.16
CA LYS A 617 72.77 13.71 -15.41
C LYS A 617 73.51 12.95 -16.51
N ILE A 618 72.79 12.09 -17.23
CA ILE A 618 73.07 11.78 -18.63
C ILE A 618 71.91 12.32 -19.45
#